data_AF-A0A7C2NQN6-F1
#
_entry.id   AF-A0A7C2NQN6-F1
#
_cell.length_a   1.000
_cell.length_b   1.000
_cell.length_c   1.000
_cell.angle_alpha   90.00
_cell.angle_beta   90.00
_cell.angle_gamma   90.00
#
_symmetry.space_group_name_H-M   'P 1'
#
loop_
_entity.id
_entity.type
_entity.pdbx_description
1 polymer ?
#
loop_
_entity_poly.entity_id
_entity_poly.type
_entity_poly.pdbx_seq_one_letter_code
_entity_poly.pdbx_strand_id
1 'polypeptide(L)'
;MVAPMRTPGFMDRAFAVLRARLKSWLGVGALVAVVGVAVSYGISVEPSLLPVEQRSMAQPPYRTYADARAAIEEGQARAAASGKMLMVAFGANWCPDCVTLHRNLLAPDTRAYAEKHFEIVEIDVGDSKKNAAVQRALGFKINVIPLAVFYSPSGELIGDTFGGELQASRHYSSREIRDFLREVVDYRRIVSPDQRQ
;
A
#
# COMPACT_ATOMS: atom_id res chain seq x y z
N MET A 1 -21.00 60.62 25.48
CA MET A 1 -20.37 59.63 26.38
C MET A 1 -19.78 58.52 25.53
N VAL A 2 -18.47 58.50 25.36
CA VAL A 2 -17.74 57.48 24.57
C VAL A 2 -16.84 56.73 25.55
N ALA A 3 -17.03 55.41 25.66
CA ALA A 3 -16.18 54.55 26.48
C ALA A 3 -14.85 54.26 25.76
N PRO A 4 -13.71 54.14 26.46
CA PRO A 4 -12.46 53.79 25.81
C PRO A 4 -12.40 52.30 25.48
N MET A 5 -12.05 52.00 24.23
CA MET A 5 -11.70 50.65 23.77
C MET A 5 -10.34 50.24 24.34
N ARG A 6 -10.32 49.14 25.10
CA ARG A 6 -9.10 48.49 25.60
C ARG A 6 -8.55 47.59 24.49
N THR A 7 -7.45 47.97 23.87
CA THR A 7 -6.68 47.08 23.00
C THR A 7 -5.90 46.08 23.86
N PRO A 8 -5.94 44.76 23.56
CA PRO A 8 -5.07 43.81 24.24
C PRO A 8 -3.61 44.07 23.84
N GLY A 9 -2.72 44.14 24.82
CA GLY A 9 -1.32 44.46 24.62
C GLY A 9 -0.59 43.39 23.81
N PHE A 10 0.33 43.83 22.97
CA PHE A 10 1.24 42.99 22.17
C PHE A 10 1.96 41.90 23.01
N MET A 11 2.10 42.12 24.32
CA MET A 11 2.71 41.18 25.28
C MET A 11 1.85 39.94 25.56
N ASP A 12 0.52 40.01 25.50
CA ASP A 12 -0.36 38.85 25.79
C ASP A 12 -0.27 37.76 24.69
N ARG A 13 -0.01 38.17 23.45
CA ARG A 13 0.17 37.23 22.33
C ARG A 13 1.53 36.53 22.36
N ALA A 14 2.57 37.18 22.88
CA ALA A 14 3.91 36.60 22.99
C ALA A 14 3.97 35.44 24.00
N PHE A 15 3.29 35.57 25.15
CA PHE A 15 3.25 34.52 26.17
C PHE A 15 2.43 33.28 25.75
N ALA A 16 1.41 33.45 24.91
CA ALA A 16 0.60 32.34 24.40
C ALA A 16 1.39 31.44 23.42
N VAL A 17 2.20 32.03 22.53
CA VAL A 17 3.05 31.29 21.59
C VAL A 17 4.18 30.55 22.32
N LEU A 18 4.73 31.13 23.40
CA LEU A 18 5.80 30.51 24.18
C LEU A 18 5.31 29.27 24.97
N ARG A 19 4.07 29.29 25.51
CA ARG A 19 3.46 28.11 26.17
C ARG A 19 3.14 26.97 25.21
N ALA A 20 2.80 27.25 23.96
CA ALA A 20 2.50 26.23 22.97
C ALA A 20 3.76 25.50 22.46
N ARG A 21 4.90 26.19 22.39
CA ARG A 21 6.19 25.59 22.01
C ARG A 21 6.91 24.85 23.14
N LEU A 22 6.62 25.17 24.41
CA LEU A 22 7.22 24.47 25.55
C LEU A 22 6.57 23.08 25.80
N LYS A 23 5.28 22.90 25.48
CA LYS A 23 4.59 21.60 25.61
C LYS A 23 4.98 20.58 24.55
N SER A 24 5.56 21.01 23.43
CA SER A 24 5.93 20.14 22.31
C SER A 24 7.35 19.56 22.43
N TRP A 25 8.23 20.16 23.22
CA TRP A 25 9.61 19.67 23.41
C TRP A 25 9.73 18.58 24.49
N LEU A 26 8.84 18.59 25.49
CA LEU A 26 8.82 17.55 26.53
C LEU A 26 8.34 16.19 25.98
N GLY A 27 7.43 16.18 25.01
CA GLY A 27 6.92 14.94 24.40
C GLY A 27 7.92 14.27 23.43
N VAL A 28 8.64 15.06 22.64
CA VAL A 28 9.60 14.54 21.66
C VAL A 28 10.89 14.06 22.33
N GLY A 29 11.39 14.80 23.35
CA GLY A 29 12.58 14.39 24.10
C GLY A 29 12.40 13.08 24.87
N ALA A 30 11.22 12.86 25.46
CA ALA A 30 10.90 11.62 26.16
C ALA A 30 10.80 10.40 25.21
N LEU A 31 10.22 10.59 24.02
CA LEU A 31 10.12 9.52 23.00
C LEU A 31 11.48 9.12 22.41
N VAL A 32 12.37 10.07 22.16
CA VAL A 32 13.73 9.80 21.65
C VAL A 32 14.59 9.09 22.71
N ALA A 33 14.45 9.45 23.99
CA ALA A 33 15.18 8.80 25.08
C ALA A 33 14.78 7.32 25.26
N VAL A 34 13.49 6.98 25.17
CA VAL A 34 13.01 5.60 25.34
C VAL A 34 13.49 4.68 24.20
N VAL A 35 13.46 5.16 22.95
CA VAL A 35 13.94 4.39 21.79
C VAL A 35 15.46 4.21 21.85
N GLY A 36 16.22 5.27 22.20
CA GLY A 36 17.67 5.19 22.36
C GLY A 36 18.10 4.18 23.43
N VAL A 37 17.40 4.16 24.57
CA VAL A 37 17.63 3.19 25.65
C VAL A 37 17.31 1.77 25.20
N ALA A 38 16.16 1.52 24.55
CA ALA A 38 15.79 0.17 24.10
C ALA A 38 16.82 -0.45 23.14
N VAL A 39 17.41 0.36 22.25
CA VAL A 39 18.49 -0.06 21.34
C VAL A 39 19.77 -0.37 22.11
N SER A 40 20.17 0.45 23.10
CA SER A 40 21.36 0.21 23.92
C SER A 40 21.28 -1.05 24.78
N TYR A 41 20.07 -1.48 25.16
CA TYR A 41 19.84 -2.70 25.94
C TYR A 41 19.55 -3.95 25.07
N GLY A 42 19.64 -3.85 23.73
CA GLY A 42 19.44 -5.00 22.85
C GLY A 42 18.03 -5.59 22.90
N ILE A 43 17.04 -4.80 23.32
CA ILE A 43 15.64 -5.24 23.39
C ILE A 43 15.13 -5.35 21.94
N SER A 44 14.91 -6.58 21.49
CA SER A 44 14.25 -6.84 20.21
C SER A 44 12.81 -6.36 20.30
N VAL A 45 12.51 -5.25 19.63
CA VAL A 45 11.15 -4.72 19.56
C VAL A 45 10.32 -5.64 18.67
N GLU A 46 9.25 -6.21 19.22
CA GLU A 46 8.35 -7.07 18.45
C GLU A 46 7.73 -6.29 17.28
N PRO A 47 7.72 -6.81 16.04
CA PRO A 47 7.20 -6.09 14.88
C PRO A 47 5.73 -5.67 15.00
N SER A 48 4.98 -6.25 15.94
CA SER A 48 3.61 -5.88 16.30
C SER A 48 3.49 -4.54 16.99
N LEU A 49 4.57 -4.02 17.56
CA LEU A 49 4.61 -2.74 18.26
C LEU A 49 4.95 -1.56 17.34
N LEU A 50 5.28 -1.83 16.07
CA LEU A 50 5.55 -0.79 15.08
C LEU A 50 4.24 -0.23 14.51
N PRO A 51 4.20 1.07 14.18
CA PRO A 51 3.14 1.65 13.37
C PRO A 51 2.89 0.80 12.12
N VAL A 52 1.61 0.60 11.76
CA VAL A 52 1.18 -0.24 10.63
C VAL A 52 1.93 0.11 9.33
N GLU A 53 2.26 1.39 9.13
CA GLU A 53 3.07 1.85 8.00
C GLU A 53 4.47 1.23 7.94
N GLN A 54 5.18 1.13 9.06
CA GLN A 54 6.55 0.58 9.10
C GLN A 54 6.55 -0.95 9.01
N ARG A 55 5.46 -1.60 9.43
CA ARG A 55 5.31 -3.06 9.35
C ARG A 55 5.16 -3.56 7.92
N SER A 56 4.57 -2.75 7.05
CA SER A 56 4.40 -3.06 5.62
C SER A 56 5.73 -3.21 4.89
N MET A 57 6.75 -2.43 5.26
CA MET A 57 8.07 -2.47 4.62
C MET A 57 8.98 -3.62 5.11
N ALA A 58 8.67 -4.23 6.25
CA ALA A 58 9.52 -5.25 6.88
C ALA A 58 9.15 -6.69 6.46
N GLN A 59 7.97 -6.88 5.86
CA GLN A 59 7.49 -8.19 5.43
C GLN A 59 7.62 -8.33 3.91
N PRO A 60 7.99 -9.52 3.40
CA PRO A 60 8.04 -9.73 1.97
C PRO A 60 6.64 -9.53 1.36
N PRO A 61 6.55 -8.92 0.15
CA PRO A 61 5.29 -8.44 -0.40
C PRO A 61 4.29 -9.56 -0.67
N TYR A 62 4.74 -10.65 -1.27
CA TYR A 62 3.86 -11.76 -1.62
C TYR A 62 3.73 -12.73 -0.46
N ARG A 63 2.49 -12.89 0.01
CA ARG A 63 2.15 -13.77 1.12
C ARG A 63 1.90 -15.18 0.61
N THR A 64 2.41 -16.16 1.34
CA THR A 64 2.04 -17.55 1.13
C THR A 64 0.68 -17.80 1.75
N TYR A 65 -0.28 -18.18 0.92
CA TYR A 65 -1.59 -18.65 1.37
C TYR A 65 -1.64 -20.17 1.26
N ALA A 66 -2.17 -20.82 2.29
CA ALA A 66 -2.47 -22.25 2.23
C ALA A 66 -3.57 -22.54 1.19
N ASP A 67 -4.53 -21.61 1.06
CA ASP A 67 -5.57 -21.62 0.04
C ASP A 67 -5.65 -20.24 -0.64
N ALA A 68 -5.18 -20.18 -1.88
CA ALA A 68 -5.20 -18.96 -2.67
C ALA A 68 -6.63 -18.55 -3.06
N ARG A 69 -7.56 -19.49 -3.22
CA ARG A 69 -8.94 -19.19 -3.58
C ARG A 69 -9.66 -18.51 -2.42
N ALA A 70 -9.53 -19.06 -1.22
CA ALA A 70 -10.09 -18.45 -0.01
C ALA A 70 -9.58 -17.00 0.19
N ALA A 71 -8.28 -16.75 -0.03
CA ALA A 71 -7.72 -15.40 0.07
C ALA A 71 -8.32 -14.41 -0.94
N ILE A 72 -8.62 -14.86 -2.17
CA ILE A 72 -9.29 -14.06 -3.19
C ILE A 72 -10.74 -13.80 -2.79
N GLU A 73 -11.47 -14.82 -2.33
CA GLU A 73 -12.87 -14.70 -1.87
C GLU A 73 -12.99 -13.71 -0.71
N GLU A 74 -12.08 -13.76 0.27
CA GLU A 74 -12.00 -12.76 1.34
C GLU A 74 -11.70 -11.35 0.80
N GLY A 75 -10.81 -11.24 -0.20
CA GLY A 75 -10.54 -9.99 -0.89
C GLY A 75 -11.78 -9.43 -1.60
N GLN A 76 -12.54 -10.28 -2.28
CA GLN A 76 -13.79 -9.92 -2.94
C GLN A 76 -14.82 -9.45 -1.91
N ALA A 77 -14.94 -10.13 -0.77
CA ALA A 77 -15.84 -9.72 0.31
C ALA A 77 -15.46 -8.34 0.88
N ARG A 78 -14.17 -8.07 1.10
CA ARG A 78 -13.69 -6.74 1.54
C ARG A 78 -13.97 -5.67 0.49
N ALA A 79 -13.72 -5.97 -0.79
CA ALA A 79 -13.93 -5.04 -1.90
C ALA A 79 -15.41 -4.66 -2.05
N ALA A 80 -16.30 -5.65 -1.96
CA ALA A 80 -17.75 -5.43 -1.95
C ALA A 80 -18.19 -4.58 -0.75
N ALA A 81 -17.69 -4.88 0.45
CA ALA A 81 -18.02 -4.13 1.66
C ALA A 81 -17.51 -2.68 1.64
N SER A 82 -16.35 -2.44 1.03
CA SER A 82 -15.74 -1.10 0.94
C SER A 82 -16.14 -0.32 -0.32
N GLY A 83 -16.89 -0.94 -1.25
CA GLY A 83 -17.26 -0.33 -2.53
C GLY A 83 -16.08 -0.11 -3.48
N LYS A 84 -14.96 -0.81 -3.25
CA LYS A 84 -13.72 -0.69 -4.03
C LYS A 84 -13.59 -1.82 -5.05
N MET A 85 -12.75 -1.63 -6.05
CA MET A 85 -12.34 -2.72 -6.94
C MET A 85 -11.41 -3.68 -6.18
N LEU A 86 -11.25 -4.90 -6.67
CA LEU A 86 -10.23 -5.82 -6.18
C LEU A 86 -9.11 -5.91 -7.21
N MET A 87 -7.86 -5.80 -6.76
CA MET A 87 -6.68 -6.19 -7.53
C MET A 87 -6.06 -7.43 -6.87
N VAL A 88 -6.04 -8.55 -7.57
CA VAL A 88 -5.30 -9.74 -7.16
C VAL A 88 -3.97 -9.75 -7.91
N ALA A 89 -2.86 -9.53 -7.21
CA ALA A 89 -1.53 -9.52 -7.76
C ALA A 89 -0.82 -10.85 -7.49
N PHE A 90 -0.43 -11.55 -8.54
CA PHE A 90 0.34 -12.78 -8.52
C PHE A 90 1.82 -12.48 -8.79
N GLY A 91 2.68 -12.96 -7.91
CA GLY A 91 4.12 -12.76 -8.02
C GLY A 91 4.87 -13.61 -7.03
N ALA A 92 6.15 -13.31 -6.83
CA ALA A 92 6.98 -14.03 -5.88
C ALA A 92 8.05 -13.13 -5.29
N ASN A 93 8.50 -13.44 -4.08
CA ASN A 93 9.49 -12.61 -3.38
C ASN A 93 10.90 -12.69 -4.00
N TRP A 94 11.17 -13.72 -4.81
CA TRP A 94 12.41 -13.86 -5.58
C TRP A 94 12.37 -13.08 -6.91
N CYS A 95 11.20 -12.58 -7.33
CA CYS A 95 11.00 -11.89 -8.61
C CYS A 95 11.24 -10.38 -8.47
N PRO A 96 12.29 -9.81 -9.10
CA PRO A 96 12.65 -8.40 -8.93
C PRO A 96 11.59 -7.42 -9.44
N ASP A 97 10.94 -7.74 -10.56
CA ASP A 97 9.83 -6.95 -11.12
C ASP A 97 8.64 -6.94 -10.16
N CYS A 98 8.35 -8.08 -9.52
CA CYS A 98 7.27 -8.26 -8.56
C CYS A 98 7.49 -7.44 -7.29
N VAL A 99 8.72 -7.44 -6.77
CA VAL A 99 9.11 -6.60 -5.63
C VAL A 99 9.07 -5.12 -6.02
N THR A 100 9.49 -4.75 -7.22
CA THR A 100 9.43 -3.35 -7.68
C THR A 100 7.99 -2.86 -7.84
N LEU A 101 7.08 -3.67 -8.40
CA LEU A 101 5.67 -3.35 -8.48
C LEU A 101 5.08 -3.05 -7.09
N HIS A 102 5.34 -3.91 -6.11
CA HIS A 102 4.89 -3.69 -4.74
C HIS A 102 5.43 -2.37 -4.16
N ARG A 103 6.72 -2.08 -4.35
CA ARG A 103 7.32 -0.81 -3.89
C ARG A 103 6.68 0.40 -4.55
N ASN A 104 6.36 0.30 -5.83
CA ASN A 104 5.65 1.35 -6.56
C ASN A 104 4.22 1.55 -6.03
N LEU A 105 3.51 0.48 -5.69
CA LEU A 105 2.19 0.54 -5.04
C LEU A 105 2.25 1.19 -3.66
N LEU A 106 3.37 1.05 -2.93
CA LEU A 106 3.57 1.68 -1.62
C LEU A 106 4.08 3.14 -1.69
N ALA A 107 4.45 3.66 -2.87
CA ALA A 107 4.89 5.04 -3.00
C ALA A 107 3.75 6.02 -2.63
N PRO A 108 3.99 7.14 -1.93
CA PRO A 108 2.94 7.91 -1.26
C PRO A 108 1.70 8.25 -2.12
N ASP A 109 1.90 8.86 -3.29
CA ASP A 109 0.80 9.25 -4.18
C ASP A 109 0.09 8.04 -4.79
N THR A 110 0.85 7.00 -5.13
CA THR A 110 0.34 5.77 -5.73
C THR A 110 -0.45 4.97 -4.71
N ARG A 111 0.06 4.90 -3.48
CA ARG A 111 -0.57 4.25 -2.33
C ARG A 111 -1.87 4.93 -1.95
N ALA A 112 -1.87 6.25 -1.82
CA ALA A 112 -3.08 7.02 -1.52
C ALA A 112 -4.18 6.79 -2.58
N TYR A 113 -3.78 6.69 -3.86
CA TYR A 113 -4.72 6.34 -4.92
C TYR A 113 -5.17 4.88 -4.83
N ALA A 114 -4.24 3.94 -4.69
CA ALA A 114 -4.53 2.51 -4.61
C ALA A 114 -5.47 2.18 -3.43
N GLU A 115 -5.18 2.65 -2.22
CA GLU A 115 -6.00 2.40 -1.02
C GLU A 115 -7.41 2.98 -1.13
N LYS A 116 -7.57 4.07 -1.90
CA LYS A 116 -8.87 4.69 -2.16
C LYS A 116 -9.74 3.86 -3.11
N HIS A 117 -9.13 3.21 -4.09
CA HIS A 117 -9.85 2.60 -5.22
C HIS A 117 -9.85 1.07 -5.23
N PHE A 118 -8.90 0.44 -4.52
CA PHE A 118 -8.68 -0.99 -4.53
C PHE A 118 -8.60 -1.57 -3.12
N GLU A 119 -9.14 -2.78 -2.97
CA GLU A 119 -8.58 -3.78 -2.07
C GLU A 119 -7.52 -4.56 -2.86
N ILE A 120 -6.34 -4.79 -2.27
CA ILE A 120 -5.23 -5.50 -2.93
C ILE A 120 -4.95 -6.81 -2.20
N VAL A 121 -4.84 -7.90 -2.95
CA VAL A 121 -4.44 -9.22 -2.46
C VAL A 121 -3.20 -9.68 -3.24
N GLU A 122 -2.08 -9.88 -2.54
CA GLU A 122 -0.81 -10.29 -3.14
C GLU A 122 -0.52 -11.77 -2.88
N ILE A 123 -0.64 -12.60 -3.91
CA ILE A 123 -0.51 -14.06 -3.84
C ILE A 123 0.87 -14.50 -4.30
N ASP A 124 1.62 -15.15 -3.39
CA ASP A 124 2.89 -15.77 -3.74
C ASP A 124 2.68 -17.04 -4.56
N VAL A 125 3.16 -17.05 -5.81
CA VAL A 125 3.16 -18.22 -6.68
C VAL A 125 4.41 -19.09 -6.47
N GLY A 126 5.43 -18.60 -5.76
CA GLY A 126 6.62 -19.36 -5.38
C GLY A 126 7.38 -19.99 -6.56
N ASP A 127 7.85 -21.22 -6.35
CA ASP A 127 8.54 -22.02 -7.37
C ASP A 127 7.55 -22.73 -8.31
N SER A 128 8.05 -23.51 -9.27
CA SER A 128 7.21 -24.22 -10.24
C SER A 128 6.16 -25.15 -9.60
N LYS A 129 6.46 -25.79 -8.46
CA LYS A 129 5.52 -26.70 -7.79
C LYS A 129 4.40 -25.93 -7.13
N LYS A 130 4.74 -24.87 -6.40
CA LYS A 130 3.75 -23.99 -5.76
C LYS A 130 2.89 -23.29 -6.81
N ASN A 131 3.50 -22.79 -7.89
CA ASN A 131 2.78 -22.16 -8.98
C ASN A 131 1.78 -23.14 -9.61
N ALA A 132 2.16 -24.41 -9.85
CA ALA A 132 1.25 -25.42 -10.35
C ALA A 132 0.08 -25.71 -9.38
N ALA A 133 0.31 -25.65 -8.07
CA ALA A 133 -0.76 -25.80 -7.07
C ALA A 133 -1.73 -24.61 -7.11
N VAL A 134 -1.23 -23.37 -7.15
CA VAL A 134 -2.05 -22.16 -7.28
C VAL A 134 -2.86 -22.19 -8.58
N GLN A 135 -2.24 -22.47 -9.71
CA GLN A 135 -2.92 -22.57 -11.01
C GLN A 135 -4.02 -23.63 -11.00
N ARG A 136 -3.79 -24.80 -10.38
CA ARG A 136 -4.82 -25.84 -10.23
C ARG A 136 -5.98 -25.36 -9.36
N ALA A 137 -5.69 -24.68 -8.27
CA ALA A 137 -6.69 -24.12 -7.37
C ALA A 137 -7.53 -23.02 -8.04
N LEU A 138 -6.96 -22.26 -8.97
CA LEU A 138 -7.65 -21.13 -9.62
C LEU A 138 -8.23 -21.45 -10.99
N GLY A 139 -7.79 -22.54 -11.63
CA GLY A 139 -8.30 -22.98 -12.93
C GLY A 139 -7.77 -22.21 -14.13
N PHE A 140 -6.71 -21.40 -13.97
CA PHE A 140 -6.04 -20.70 -15.07
C PHE A 140 -4.52 -20.77 -14.95
N LYS A 141 -3.83 -20.46 -16.05
CA LYS A 141 -2.37 -20.52 -16.12
C LYS A 141 -1.73 -19.19 -15.73
N ILE A 142 -0.66 -19.25 -14.94
CA ILE A 142 0.18 -18.10 -14.56
C ILE A 142 1.54 -18.32 -15.22
N ASN A 143 1.68 -17.79 -16.44
CA ASN A 143 2.89 -17.93 -17.25
C ASN A 143 3.79 -16.69 -17.20
N VAL A 144 3.26 -15.57 -16.70
CA VAL A 144 3.97 -14.29 -16.54
C VAL A 144 3.75 -13.78 -15.13
N ILE A 145 4.79 -13.19 -14.54
CA ILE A 145 4.71 -12.43 -13.30
C ILE A 145 5.56 -11.15 -13.45
N PRO A 146 5.15 -10.01 -12.85
CA PRO A 146 3.92 -9.80 -12.09
C PRO A 146 2.68 -9.91 -12.98
N LEU A 147 1.64 -10.55 -12.48
CA LEU A 147 0.34 -10.67 -13.12
C LEU A 147 -0.71 -10.07 -12.18
N ALA A 148 -1.63 -9.27 -12.68
CA ALA A 148 -2.77 -8.80 -11.91
C ALA A 148 -4.09 -9.17 -12.58
N VAL A 149 -5.09 -9.49 -11.75
CA VAL A 149 -6.49 -9.68 -12.18
C VAL A 149 -7.35 -8.71 -11.40
N PHE A 150 -8.23 -7.99 -12.11
CA PHE A 150 -9.04 -6.91 -11.56
C PHE A 150 -10.51 -7.30 -11.56
N TYR A 151 -11.19 -7.08 -10.43
CA TYR A 151 -12.63 -7.28 -10.30
C TYR A 151 -13.32 -6.00 -9.84
N SER A 152 -14.56 -5.81 -10.27
CA SER A 152 -15.43 -4.75 -9.78
C SER A 152 -15.85 -5.01 -8.33
N PRO A 153 -16.42 -4.02 -7.62
CA PRO A 153 -16.96 -4.24 -6.27
C PRO A 153 -18.06 -5.31 -6.20
N SER A 154 -18.77 -5.56 -7.31
CA SER A 154 -19.79 -6.63 -7.39
C SER A 154 -19.20 -8.01 -7.73
N GLY A 155 -17.88 -8.11 -7.90
CA GLY A 155 -17.19 -9.36 -8.25
C GLY A 155 -17.10 -9.67 -9.74
N GLU A 156 -17.51 -8.74 -10.62
CA GLU A 156 -17.38 -8.91 -12.07
C GLU A 156 -15.92 -8.75 -12.51
N LEU A 157 -15.45 -9.58 -13.44
CA LEU A 157 -14.11 -9.45 -14.02
C LEU A 157 -14.01 -8.17 -14.87
N ILE A 158 -13.04 -7.31 -14.55
CA ILE A 158 -12.71 -6.11 -15.34
C ILE A 158 -11.70 -6.45 -16.43
N GLY A 159 -10.70 -7.25 -16.07
CA GLY A 159 -9.59 -7.60 -16.95
C GLY A 159 -8.41 -8.17 -16.18
N ASP A 160 -7.38 -8.55 -16.92
CA ASP A 160 -6.17 -9.17 -16.41
C ASP A 160 -4.95 -8.67 -17.19
N THR A 161 -3.77 -8.90 -16.64
CA THR A 161 -2.49 -8.59 -17.30
C THR A 161 -1.78 -9.84 -17.83
N PHE A 162 -2.52 -10.82 -18.37
CA PHE A 162 -1.89 -12.00 -18.99
C PHE A 162 -1.05 -11.64 -20.22
N GLY A 163 -1.26 -10.46 -20.82
CA GLY A 163 -0.44 -9.91 -21.90
C GLY A 163 0.96 -9.49 -21.48
N GLY A 164 1.27 -9.49 -20.18
CA GLY A 164 2.58 -9.10 -19.65
C GLY A 164 2.71 -7.60 -19.41
N GLU A 165 1.61 -6.88 -19.28
CA GLU A 165 1.54 -5.42 -19.10
C GLU A 165 2.31 -4.96 -17.86
N LEU A 166 2.46 -5.81 -16.85
CA LEU A 166 3.22 -5.53 -15.64
C LEU A 166 4.58 -6.26 -15.58
N GLN A 167 4.93 -7.08 -16.58
CA GLN A 167 6.14 -7.91 -16.57
C GLN A 167 7.43 -7.08 -16.49
N ALA A 168 7.43 -5.89 -17.07
CA ALA A 168 8.55 -4.95 -17.06
C ALA A 168 8.54 -3.98 -15.86
N SER A 169 7.87 -4.33 -14.74
CA SER A 169 7.65 -3.43 -13.60
C SER A 169 8.90 -2.78 -13.03
N ARG A 170 10.09 -3.39 -13.16
CA ARG A 170 11.35 -2.76 -12.75
C ARG A 170 11.72 -1.49 -13.54
N HIS A 171 11.10 -1.31 -14.71
CA HIS A 171 11.31 -0.16 -15.59
C HIS A 171 10.22 0.89 -15.47
N TYR A 172 9.17 0.63 -14.70
CA TYR A 172 8.08 1.58 -14.47
C TYR A 172 8.29 2.38 -13.19
N SER A 173 8.00 3.67 -13.27
CA SER A 173 7.92 4.56 -12.12
C SER A 173 6.62 4.35 -11.35
N SER A 174 6.60 4.77 -10.08
CA SER A 174 5.37 4.77 -9.26
C SER A 174 4.25 5.61 -9.87
N ARG A 175 4.60 6.69 -10.61
CA ARG A 175 3.65 7.51 -11.37
C ARG A 175 3.00 6.70 -12.49
N GLU A 176 3.79 6.02 -13.32
CA GLU A 176 3.26 5.20 -14.41
C GLU A 176 2.36 4.07 -13.88
N ILE A 177 2.73 3.44 -12.76
CA ILE A 177 1.88 2.45 -12.08
C ILE A 177 0.57 3.08 -11.59
N ARG A 178 0.62 4.24 -10.93
CA ARG A 178 -0.59 4.94 -10.49
C ARG A 178 -1.49 5.28 -11.67
N ASP A 179 -0.89 5.79 -12.72
CA ASP A 179 -1.64 6.22 -13.88
C ASP A 179 -2.21 4.97 -14.59
N PHE A 180 -1.52 3.82 -14.59
CA PHE A 180 -2.08 2.54 -15.04
C PHE A 180 -3.32 2.15 -14.22
N LEU A 181 -3.25 2.24 -12.88
CA LEU A 181 -4.42 2.01 -12.02
C LEU A 181 -5.59 2.93 -12.37
N ARG A 182 -5.32 4.17 -12.79
CA ARG A 182 -6.36 5.09 -13.29
C ARG A 182 -7.03 4.59 -14.57
N GLU A 183 -6.30 4.00 -15.51
CA GLU A 183 -6.91 3.41 -16.72
C GLU A 183 -7.89 2.29 -16.37
N VAL A 184 -7.53 1.47 -15.36
CA VAL A 184 -8.40 0.39 -14.87
C VAL A 184 -9.65 0.97 -14.19
N VAL A 185 -9.49 1.98 -13.34
CA VAL A 185 -10.60 2.57 -12.56
C VAL A 185 -11.55 3.36 -13.47
N ASP A 186 -11.01 4.27 -14.27
CA ASP A 186 -11.77 5.29 -14.98
C ASP A 186 -12.32 4.76 -16.31
N TYR A 187 -11.59 3.86 -16.97
CA TYR A 187 -11.91 3.40 -18.33
C TYR A 187 -12.06 1.89 -18.48
N ARG A 188 -11.83 1.10 -17.41
CA ARG A 188 -11.84 -0.38 -17.46
C ARG A 188 -10.85 -0.94 -18.51
N ARG A 189 -9.72 -0.25 -18.72
CA ARG A 189 -8.72 -0.62 -19.72
C ARG A 189 -7.48 -1.22 -19.06
N ILE A 190 -7.02 -2.34 -19.60
CA ILE A 190 -5.70 -2.87 -19.29
C ILE A 190 -4.75 -2.46 -20.42
N VAL A 191 -3.78 -1.62 -20.10
CA VAL A 191 -2.73 -1.15 -21.02
C VAL A 191 -1.40 -1.15 -20.29
N SER A 192 -0.29 -1.48 -20.96
CA SER A 192 1.02 -1.41 -20.30
C SER A 192 1.34 0.02 -19.85
N PRO A 193 1.96 0.21 -18.66
CA PRO A 193 2.28 1.54 -18.14
C PRO A 193 3.11 2.44 -19.08
N ASP A 194 3.94 1.85 -19.96
CA ASP A 194 4.76 2.53 -20.97
C ASP A 194 4.04 2.86 -22.28
N GLN A 195 2.88 2.26 -22.54
CA GLN A 195 2.16 2.39 -23.82
C GLN A 195 1.19 3.58 -23.84
N ARG A 196 1.33 4.53 -22.90
CA ARG A 196 0.65 5.82 -22.99
C ARG A 196 1.54 6.85 -23.69
N GLN A 197 1.31 7.00 -24.98
CA GLN A 197 1.60 8.20 -25.76
C GLN A 197 0.30 8.66 -26.42
#